data_AF-V4JWM8-F1
#
_entry.id   AF-V4JWM8-F1
#
_cell.length_a   1.000
_cell.length_b   1.000
_cell.length_c   1.000
_cell.angle_alpha   90.00
_cell.angle_beta   90.00
_cell.angle_gamma   90.00
#
_symmetry.space_group_name_H-M   'P 1'
#
loop_
_entity.id
_entity.type
_entity.pdbx_description
1 polymer ?
#
loop_
_entity_poly.entity_id
_entity_poly.type
_entity_poly.pdbx_seq_one_letter_code
_entity_poly.pdbx_strand_id
1 'polypeptide(L)'
;MENPDDLVILVRLPTGLTTYVARLDGYKKYRVERREKIKQLQEVLRDAGYDPGPIDGVMGEKTRSALAQQEADLAEKALFISSAKT
;
A
#
# COMPACT_ATOMS: atom_id res chain seq x y z
N MET A 1 -13.24 27.98 17.54
CA MET A 1 -12.56 27.01 18.41
C MET A 1 -12.13 25.86 17.53
N GLU A 2 -10.83 25.71 17.30
CA GLU A 2 -10.27 24.60 16.52
C GLU A 2 -10.51 23.28 17.26
N ASN A 3 -11.00 22.26 16.58
CA ASN A 3 -11.23 20.94 17.18
C ASN A 3 -9.87 20.24 17.32
N PRO A 4 -9.53 19.68 18.51
CA PRO A 4 -8.30 18.91 18.68
C PRO A 4 -8.20 17.67 17.76
N ASP A 5 -9.33 17.23 17.21
CA ASP A 5 -9.44 16.19 16.18
C ASP A 5 -9.46 16.76 14.75
N ASP A 6 -8.96 17.97 14.49
CA ASP A 6 -8.73 18.44 13.12
C ASP A 6 -7.26 18.23 12.74
N LEU A 7 -7.00 17.37 11.76
CA LEU A 7 -5.65 17.21 11.22
C LEU A 7 -5.37 18.33 10.24
N VAL A 8 -4.42 19.19 10.61
CA VAL A 8 -3.88 20.22 9.72
C VAL A 8 -2.99 19.54 8.68
N ILE A 9 -3.49 19.41 7.44
CA ILE A 9 -2.65 18.98 6.32
C ILE A 9 -2.10 20.19 5.58
N LEU A 10 -0.79 20.22 5.38
CA LEU A 10 -0.13 21.22 4.55
C LEU A 10 -0.20 20.78 3.10
N VAL A 11 -1.03 21.46 2.30
CA VAL A 11 -1.08 21.28 0.86
C VAL A 11 -0.40 22.48 0.19
N ARG A 12 0.61 22.21 -0.65
CA ARG A 12 1.26 23.23 -1.48
C ARG A 12 0.45 23.37 -2.77
N LEU A 13 -0.29 24.48 -2.90
CA LEU A 13 -0.98 24.84 -4.14
C LEU A 13 -0.10 25.80 -4.98
N PRO A 14 -0.36 25.95 -6.29
CA PRO A 14 0.44 26.83 -7.17
C PRO A 14 0.48 28.29 -6.68
N THR A 15 -0.55 28.71 -5.96
CA THR A 15 -0.74 30.08 -5.45
C THR A 15 -0.13 30.29 -4.05
N GLY A 16 0.40 29.25 -3.40
CA GLY A 16 1.02 29.35 -2.07
C GLY A 16 0.75 28.15 -1.17
N LEU A 17 1.29 28.20 0.06
CA LEU A 17 0.98 27.25 1.11
C LEU A 17 -0.34 27.68 1.77
N THR A 18 -1.38 26.85 1.70
CA THR A 18 -2.65 27.12 2.38
C THR A 18 -2.98 26.00 3.35
N THR A 19 -3.54 26.37 4.49
CA THR A 19 -3.97 25.45 5.54
C THR A 19 -5.39 25.00 5.24
N TYR A 20 -5.59 23.71 4.96
CA TYR A 20 -6.92 23.15 4.73
C TYR A 20 -7.34 22.31 5.95
N VAL A 21 -8.47 22.68 6.57
CA VAL A 21 -9.05 21.94 7.72
C VAL A 21 -9.98 20.87 7.17
N ALA A 22 -9.52 19.62 7.13
CA ALA A 22 -10.35 18.48 6.74
C ALA A 22 -10.79 17.70 7.99
N ARG A 23 -12.11 17.46 8.11
CA ARG A 23 -12.72 16.70 9.21
C ARG A 23 -12.13 15.27 9.28
N LEU A 24 -11.59 14.87 10.43
CA LEU A 24 -10.75 13.67 10.59
C LEU A 24 -11.42 12.32 10.31
N ASP A 25 -12.74 12.21 10.47
CA ASP A 25 -13.45 10.92 10.43
C ASP A 25 -13.17 10.13 9.14
N GLY A 26 -13.15 10.83 7.99
CA GLY A 26 -12.85 10.23 6.70
C GLY A 26 -11.38 9.86 6.53
N TYR A 27 -10.46 10.67 7.06
CA TYR A 27 -9.01 10.46 6.91
C TYR A 27 -8.49 9.32 7.80
N LYS A 28 -8.98 9.23 9.04
CA LYS A 28 -8.65 8.13 9.95
C LYS A 28 -9.16 6.80 9.39
N LYS A 29 -10.41 6.77 8.92
CA LYS A 29 -11.00 5.61 8.23
C LYS A 29 -10.15 5.17 7.03
N TYR A 30 -9.76 6.12 6.17
CA TYR A 30 -8.92 5.83 5.00
C TYR A 30 -7.55 5.25 5.37
N ARG A 31 -6.90 5.77 6.42
CA ARG A 31 -5.61 5.23 6.88
C ARG A 31 -5.75 3.82 7.45
N VAL A 32 -6.81 3.52 8.19
CA VAL A 32 -7.07 2.17 8.72
C VAL A 32 -7.34 1.19 7.58
N GLU A 33 -8.25 1.53 6.66
CA GLU A 33 -8.56 0.68 5.49
C GLU A 33 -7.33 0.40 4.63
N ARG A 34 -6.47 1.41 4.43
CA ARG A 34 -5.21 1.24 3.69
C ARG A 34 -4.25 0.28 4.39
N ARG A 35 -4.11 0.38 5.72
CA ARG A 35 -3.22 -0.51 6.49
C ARG A 35 -3.69 -1.95 6.45
N GLU A 36 -5.00 -2.19 6.59
CA GLU A 36 -5.55 -3.53 6.52
C GLU A 36 -5.37 -4.15 5.13
N LYS A 37 -5.51 -3.37 4.05
CA LYS A 37 -5.18 -3.85 2.70
C LYS A 37 -3.70 -4.24 2.54
N ILE A 38 -2.78 -3.49 3.16
CA ILE A 38 -1.35 -3.83 3.12
C ILE A 38 -1.09 -5.12 3.91
N LYS A 39 -1.75 -5.32 5.06
CA LYS A 39 -1.62 -6.58 5.82
C LYS A 39 -2.10 -7.78 5.03
N GLN A 40 -3.26 -7.68 4.38
CA GLN A 40 -3.79 -8.73 3.51
C GLN A 40 -2.80 -9.06 2.39
N LEU A 41 -2.19 -8.05 1.77
CA LEU A 41 -1.14 -8.25 0.77
C LEU A 41 0.07 -8.98 1.37
N GLN A 42 0.54 -8.54 2.54
CA GLN A 42 1.67 -9.18 3.24
C GLN A 42 1.33 -10.65 3.60
N GLU A 43 0.12 -10.97 4.02
CA GLU A 43 -0.33 -12.36 4.24
C GLU A 43 -0.26 -13.18 2.96
N VAL A 44 -0.82 -12.67 1.86
CA VAL A 44 -0.81 -13.35 0.55
C VAL A 44 0.63 -13.60 0.07
N LEU A 45 1.53 -12.61 0.20
CA LEU A 45 2.93 -12.76 -0.19
C LEU A 45 3.64 -13.85 0.61
N ARG A 46 3.43 -13.87 1.93
CA ARG A 46 3.99 -14.91 2.81
C ARG A 46 3.46 -16.29 2.44
N ASP A 47 2.15 -16.40 2.25
CA ASP A 47 1.50 -17.68 1.94
C ASP A 47 1.89 -18.18 0.53
N ALA A 48 2.25 -17.28 -0.38
CA ALA A 48 2.84 -17.60 -1.68
C ALA A 48 4.36 -17.92 -1.63
N GLY A 49 5.00 -17.83 -0.46
CA GLY A 49 6.40 -18.20 -0.24
C GLY A 49 7.42 -17.06 -0.31
N TYR A 50 6.99 -15.80 -0.44
CA TYR A 50 7.88 -14.63 -0.43
C TYR A 50 8.06 -14.09 1.00
N ASP A 51 9.13 -13.33 1.27
CA ASP A 51 9.35 -12.64 2.56
C ASP A 51 8.93 -11.15 2.48
N PRO A 52 7.68 -10.81 2.83
CA PRO A 52 7.24 -9.41 2.88
C PRO A 52 7.74 -8.66 4.13
N GLY A 53 8.44 -9.34 5.05
CA GLY A 53 8.71 -8.85 6.39
C GLY A 53 7.49 -8.99 7.33
N PRO A 54 7.41 -8.17 8.39
CA PRO A 54 6.29 -8.19 9.33
C PRO A 54 4.94 -7.85 8.69
N ILE A 55 3.85 -8.46 9.18
CA ILE A 55 2.48 -8.18 8.75
C ILE A 55 1.89 -7.04 9.60
N ASP A 56 2.43 -5.84 9.40
CA ASP A 56 2.15 -4.65 10.20
C ASP A 56 1.31 -3.59 9.46
N GLY A 57 1.02 -3.82 8.17
CA GLY A 57 0.32 -2.91 7.29
C GLY A 57 1.19 -1.74 6.80
N VAL A 58 2.52 -1.87 6.84
CA VAL A 58 3.47 -0.89 6.33
C VAL A 58 4.07 -1.38 5.03
N MET A 59 4.01 -0.53 4.00
CA MET A 59 4.63 -0.82 2.70
C MET A 59 6.15 -0.59 2.75
N GLY A 60 6.85 -1.47 3.48
CA GLY A 60 8.30 -1.42 3.68
C GLY A 60 9.10 -1.93 2.48
N GLU A 61 10.41 -1.86 2.59
CA GLU A 61 11.35 -2.33 1.56
C GLU A 61 11.16 -3.83 1.26
N LYS A 62 11.05 -4.66 2.30
CA LYS A 62 10.79 -6.10 2.16
C LYS A 62 9.49 -6.40 1.42
N THR A 63 8.39 -5.72 1.78
CA THR A 63 7.10 -5.90 1.12
C THR A 63 7.17 -5.53 -0.37
N ARG A 64 7.91 -4.47 -0.74
CA ARG A 64 8.13 -4.11 -2.16
C ARG A 64 9.01 -5.11 -2.89
N SER A 65 10.05 -5.62 -2.24
CA SER A 65 10.93 -6.64 -2.82
C SER A 65 10.18 -7.95 -3.08
N ALA A 66 9.37 -8.40 -2.11
CA ALA A 66 8.51 -9.58 -2.25
C ALA A 66 7.51 -9.45 -3.41
N LEU A 67 6.90 -8.27 -3.58
CA LEU A 67 6.05 -7.99 -4.75
C LEU A 67 6.82 -8.11 -6.07
N ALA A 68 8.01 -7.51 -6.16
CA ALA A 68 8.81 -7.56 -7.38
C ALA A 68 9.22 -8.99 -7.74
N GLN A 69 9.54 -9.82 -6.73
CA GLN A 69 9.80 -11.25 -6.93
C GLN A 69 8.54 -11.98 -7.41
N GLN A 70 7.39 -11.74 -6.77
CA GLN A 70 6.12 -12.34 -7.18
C GLN A 70 5.77 -12.00 -8.63
N GLU A 71 5.92 -10.73 -9.03
CA GLU A 71 5.64 -10.29 -10.40
C GLU A 71 6.58 -10.94 -11.41
N ALA A 72 7.87 -11.09 -11.09
CA ALA A 72 8.84 -11.77 -11.93
C ALA A 72 8.50 -13.26 -12.11
N ASP A 73 8.19 -13.96 -11.03
CA ASP A 73 7.82 -15.39 -11.05
C ASP A 73 6.53 -15.64 -11.84
N LEU A 74 5.55 -14.72 -11.73
CA LEU A 74 4.33 -14.79 -12.52
C LEU A 74 4.59 -14.54 -14.02
N ALA A 75 5.49 -13.62 -14.35
CA ALA A 75 5.87 -13.36 -15.74
C ALA A 75 6.56 -14.56 -16.39
N GLU A 76 7.45 -15.25 -15.66
CA GLU A 76 8.10 -16.48 -16.13
C GLU A 76 7.07 -17.61 -16.39
N LYS A 77 6.16 -17.83 -15.43
CA LYS A 77 5.09 -18.84 -15.59
C LYS A 77 4.18 -18.54 -16.78
N ALA A 78 3.87 -17.27 -17.02
CA ALA A 78 3.06 -16.86 -18.17
C ALA A 78 3.74 -17.17 -19.51
N LEU A 79 5.07 -17.01 -19.59
CA LEU A 79 5.87 -17.35 -20.77
C LEU A 79 5.93 -18.86 -21.01
N PHE A 80 5.96 -19.67 -19.95
CA PHE A 80 5.96 -21.13 -20.06
C PHE A 80 4.63 -21.67 -20.60
N ILE A 81 3.49 -21.13 -20.15
CA ILE A 81 2.15 -21.58 -20.59
C ILE A 81 1.90 -21.25 -22.07
N SER A 82 2.46 -20.17 -22.61
CA SER A 82 2.29 -19.83 -24.04
C SER A 82 3.03 -20.79 -24.99
N SER A 83 4.11 -21.42 -24.52
CA SER A 83 4.90 -22.38 -25.33
C SER A 83 4.33 -23.80 -25.32
N ALA A 84 3.44 -24.15 -24.37
CA ALA A 84 2.88 -25.49 -24.23
C ALA A 84 1.58 -25.72 -25.03
N LYS A 85 1.10 -24.73 -25.80
CA LYS A 85 -0.17 -24.78 -26.56
C LYS A 85 0.03 -24.75 -28.08
N THR A 86 1.08 -25.41 -28.59
CA THR A 86 1.30 -25.58 -30.06
C THR A 86 1.05 -27.02 -30.47
#